data_AF-A0A699XQC0-F1
#
_entry.id   AF-A0A699XQC0-F1
#
_cell.length_a   1.000
_cell.length_b   1.000
_cell.length_c   1.000
_cell.angle_alpha   90.00
_cell.angle_beta   90.00
_cell.angle_gamma   90.00
#
_symmetry.space_group_name_H-M   'P 1'
#
loop_
_entity.id
_entity.type
_entity.pdbx_description
1 polymer ?
#
loop_
_entity_poly.entity_id
_entity_poly.type
_entity_poly.pdbx_seq_one_letter_code
_entity_poly.pdbx_strand_id
1 'polypeptide(L)' 'NSFFLGRPWRPYAKVVYLGCKLGDLIKPEGWDEWGKESNKQTAYYAEYQSTGPGAAAKSRVPW' A
#
# COMPACT_ATOMS: atom_id res chain seq x y z
N ASN A 1 -13.14 10.70 -4.26
CA ASN A 1 -11.83 10.37 -4.86
C ASN A 1 -11.00 9.62 -3.83
N SER A 2 -10.76 8.33 -4.06
CA SER A 2 -10.02 7.47 -3.13
C SER A 2 -8.76 6.97 -3.82
N PHE A 3 -7.62 7.04 -3.13
CA PHE A 3 -6.30 6.73 -3.66
C PHE A 3 -5.70 5.51 -2.97
N PHE A 4 -4.78 4.83 -3.66
CA PHE A 4 -3.96 3.76 -3.10
C PHE A 4 -2.54 4.29 -2.85
N LEU A 5 -1.84 3.70 -1.88
CA LEU A 5 -0.45 3.96 -1.54
C LEU A 5 0.53 3.53 -2.66
N GLY A 6 0.15 2.56 -3.48
CA GLY A 6 1.02 2.06 -4.53
C GLY A 6 0.43 0.88 -5.28
N ARG A 7 1.05 0.60 -6.44
CA ARG A 7 0.75 -0.55 -7.28
C ARG A 7 2.02 -1.07 -7.96
N PRO A 8 2.23 -2.39 -8.04
CA PRO A 8 3.44 -2.95 -8.63
C PRO A 8 3.35 -2.96 -10.16
N TRP A 9 3.96 -1.98 -10.82
CA TRP A 9 4.01 -1.94 -12.29
C TRP A 9 4.88 -3.06 -12.88
N ARG A 10 5.93 -3.47 -12.18
CA ARG A 10 6.84 -4.57 -12.55
C ARG A 10 7.04 -5.54 -11.37
N PRO A 11 7.47 -6.79 -11.62
CA PRO A 11 7.88 -7.72 -10.57
C PRO A 11 8.97 -7.13 -9.68
N TYR A 12 9.03 -7.57 -8.42
CA TYR A 12 10.03 -7.12 -7.43
C TYR A 12 9.98 -5.64 -7.04
N ALA A 13 8.86 -4.96 -7.28
CA ALA A 13 8.68 -3.59 -6.80
C ALA A 13 8.76 -3.54 -5.26
N LYS A 14 9.58 -2.65 -4.70
CA LYS A 14 9.71 -2.46 -3.25
C LYS A 14 9.37 -1.03 -2.87
N VAL A 15 8.42 -0.86 -1.95
CA VAL A 15 8.02 0.45 -1.42
C VAL A 15 7.83 0.34 0.07
N VAL A 16 8.41 1.28 0.81
CA VAL A 16 8.24 1.36 2.26
C VAL A 16 7.93 2.80 2.65
N TYR A 17 6.82 3.01 3.37
CA TYR A 17 6.49 4.29 3.99
C TYR A 17 6.89 4.27 5.46
N LEU A 18 7.68 5.26 5.90
CA LEU A 18 8.23 5.33 7.25
C LEU A 18 7.84 6.67 7.89
N GLY A 19 7.09 6.66 8.99
CA GLY A 19 6.74 7.87 9.73
C GLY A 19 5.87 8.87 8.95
N CYS A 20 5.14 8.42 7.92
CA CYS A 20 4.37 9.31 7.06
C CYS A 20 2.99 9.63 7.65
N LYS A 21 2.48 10.84 7.41
CA LYS A 21 1.09 11.21 7.73
C LYS A 21 0.17 10.90 6.54
N LEU A 22 -0.67 9.89 6.67
CA LEU A 22 -1.62 9.46 5.64
C LEU A 22 -3.00 10.08 5.86
N GLY A 23 -3.49 10.79 4.85
CA GLY A 23 -4.84 11.37 4.83
C GLY A 23 -5.94 10.33 4.61
N ASP A 24 -7.18 10.72 4.90
CA ASP A 24 -8.41 9.92 4.75
C ASP A 24 -8.71 9.52 3.29
N LEU A 25 -8.04 10.17 2.35
CA LEU A 25 -8.03 9.86 0.92
C LEU A 25 -7.47 8.48 0.60
N ILE A 26 -6.64 7.91 1.48
CA ILE A 26 -6.04 6.58 1.29
C ILE A 26 -7.03 5.49 1.65
N LYS A 27 -7.25 4.58 0.71
CA LYS A 27 -8.11 3.41 0.90
C LYS A 27 -7.62 2.51 2.04
N PRO A 28 -8.52 1.92 2.85
CA PRO A 28 -8.14 0.96 3.89
C PRO A 28 -7.29 -0.20 3.38
N GLU A 29 -7.59 -0.70 2.17
CA GLU A 29 -6.86 -1.74 1.47
C GLU A 29 -5.38 -1.36 1.26
N GLY A 30 -5.10 -0.07 1.14
CA GLY A 30 -3.78 0.53 0.98
C GLY A 30 -3.21 0.34 -0.42
N TRP A 31 -3.25 -0.87 -0.96
CA TRP A 31 -2.52 -1.22 -2.16
C TRP A 31 -3.39 -1.82 -3.26
N ASP A 32 -2.97 -1.63 -4.51
CA ASP A 32 -3.68 -2.12 -5.69
C ASP A 32 -2.78 -3.06 -6.50
N GLU A 33 -3.26 -4.27 -6.80
CA GLU A 33 -2.51 -5.30 -7.54
C GLU A 33 -2.48 -5.08 -9.06
N TRP A 34 -3.15 -4.04 -9.55
CA TRP A 34 -3.17 -3.61 -10.95
C TRP A 34 -3.47 -4.74 -11.96
N GLY A 35 -4.37 -5.65 -11.58
CA GLY A 35 -4.79 -6.77 -12.42
C GLY A 35 -3.68 -7.74 -12.83
N LYS A 36 -2.53 -7.73 -12.15
CA LYS A 36 -1.40 -8.62 -12.41
C LYS A 36 -0.96 -9.32 -11.13
N GLU A 37 -1.64 -10.42 -10.82
CA GLU A 37 -1.41 -11.23 -9.62
C GLU A 37 0.04 -11.73 -9.48
N SER A 38 0.74 -11.95 -10.60
CA SER A 38 2.16 -12.35 -10.61
C SER A 38 3.09 -11.28 -10.03
N ASN A 39 2.74 -9.99 -10.17
CA ASN A 39 3.55 -8.90 -9.66
C ASN A 39 3.39 -8.75 -8.14
N LYS A 40 2.22 -9.08 -7.61
CA LYS A 40 1.91 -9.08 -6.17
C LYS A 40 2.80 -10.05 -5.40
N GLN A 41 3.06 -11.24 -5.93
CA GLN A 41 3.83 -12.28 -5.24
C GLN A 41 5.30 -11.93 -5.00
N THR A 42 5.89 -11.08 -5.85
CA THR A 42 7.32 -10.71 -5.77
C THR A 42 7.53 -9.31 -5.22
N ALA A 43 6.45 -8.53 -5.12
CA ALA A 43 6.44 -7.18 -4.62
C ALA A 43 6.62 -7.15 -3.08
N TYR A 44 7.22 -6.07 -2.58
CA TYR A 44 7.35 -5.83 -1.14
C TYR A 44 6.84 -4.43 -0.80
N TYR A 45 5.73 -4.38 -0.07
CA TYR A 45 5.07 -3.14 0.27
C TYR A 45 4.84 -3.10 1.78
N ALA A 46 5.45 -2.12 2.45
CA ALA A 46 5.42 -2.04 3.90
C ALA A 46 5.18 -0.61 4.39
N GLU A 47 4.66 -0.52 5.61
CA GLU A 47 4.46 0.74 6.33
C GLU A 47 5.00 0.59 7.75
N TYR A 48 5.67 1.62 8.26
CA TYR A 48 6.19 1.63 9.62
C TYR A 48 5.92 2.98 10.28
N GLN A 49 5.25 2.95 11.44
CA GLN A 49 4.95 4.15 12.24
C GLN A 49 4.27 5.29 11.48
N SER A 50 3.52 4.99 10.41
CA SER A 50 2.67 5.97 9.72
C SER A 50 1.49 6.38 10.60
N THR A 51 1.04 7.63 10.50
CA THR A 51 -0.01 8.22 11.33
C THR A 51 -1.09 8.90 10.49
N GLY A 52 -2.23 9.25 11.08
CA GLY A 52 -3.32 9.95 10.38
C GLY A 52 -4.49 9.04 9.99
N PRO A 53 -5.59 9.62 9.49
CA PRO A 53 -6.84 8.89 9.25
C PRO A 53 -6.72 7.79 8.17
N GLY A 54 -5.75 7.88 7.24
CA GLY A 54 -5.48 6.84 6.24
C GLY A 54 -4.49 5.75 6.70
N ALA A 55 -3.91 5.88 7.90
CA ALA A 55 -2.94 4.93 8.44
C ALA A 55 -3.62 3.70 9.06
N ALA A 56 -4.41 3.01 8.26
CA ALA A 56 -5.14 1.81 8.63
C ALA A 56 -4.33 0.52 8.34
N ALA A 57 -3.17 0.37 8.99
CA ALA A 57 -2.29 -0.79 8.77
C ALA A 57 -2.98 -2.15 8.98
N LYS A 58 -4.01 -2.20 9.85
CA LYS A 58 -4.81 -3.42 10.14
C LYS A 58 -5.78 -3.81 9.02
N SER A 59 -6.13 -2.89 8.13
CA SER A 59 -7.11 -3.10 7.06
C SER A 59 -6.46 -3.32 5.70
N ARG A 60 -5.13 -3.42 5.66
CA ARG A 60 -4.37 -3.64 4.45
C ARG A 60 -4.63 -5.03 3.88
N VAL A 61 -4.55 -5.12 2.56
CA VAL A 61 -4.54 -6.41 1.87
C VAL A 61 -3.36 -7.28 2.37
N PRO A 62 -3.52 -8.62 2.48
CA PRO A 62 -2.54 -9.51 3.11
C PRO A 62 -1.49 -10.06 2.12
N TRP A 63 -0.67 -9.18 1.55
CA TRP A 63 0.37 -9.51 0.57
C TRP A 63 1.72 -8.93 0.99
#